data_AF-A0A662SBT6-F1
#
_entry.id   AF-A0A662SBT6-F1
#
_cell.length_a   1.000
_cell.length_b   1.000
_cell.length_c   1.000
_cell.angle_alpha   90.00
_cell.angle_beta   90.00
_cell.angle_gamma   90.00
#
_symmetry.space_group_name_H-M   'P 1'
#
loop_
_entity.id
_entity.type
_entity.pdbx_description
1 polymer ?
#
loop_
_entity_poly.entity_id
_entity_poly.type
_entity_poly.pdbx_seq_one_letter_code
_entity_poly.pdbx_strand_id
1 'polypeptide(L)'
;MIPLTRNLREEVEDAKKKGKVRTLIRLLFHDDVRVRRHAAEALCLLAQEKPKSLGPFVKDLIKALEDPDDDVRYKATEALRHLAEERPRSVSPFAESLVGVLEDPNEEIRKEAAEALSHFAIEGPKSLIPCVKSLVRALEDPSDEVRSRAALVLWDFVEANPYAWTYPWDRVDPVVPYIENIVKALDDPDPRVRRRLTGLLCYLASYSPRTASHILSYVKRLMKALDDSSEDVRRYAAEALNYLAEREPKSIAPYAKDLAKALEDPYDSVRWYAARTLT
;
A
#
# COMPACT_ATOMS: atom_id res chain seq x y z
N MET A 1 -21.49 1.94 34.35
CA MET A 1 -20.04 2.22 34.52
C MET A 1 -19.60 1.65 35.86
N ILE A 2 -18.94 0.50 35.88
CA ILE A 2 -18.21 0.04 37.07
C ILE A 2 -16.79 0.61 36.93
N PRO A 3 -16.24 1.32 37.93
CA PRO A 3 -14.87 1.82 37.86
C PRO A 3 -13.91 0.63 37.78
N LEU A 4 -12.81 0.78 37.02
CA LEU A 4 -11.66 -0.11 37.09
C LEU A 4 -11.33 -0.36 38.56
N THR A 5 -11.45 -1.60 39.02
CA THR A 5 -10.93 -1.92 40.35
C THR A 5 -9.42 -1.71 40.28
N ARG A 6 -8.84 -1.10 41.33
CA ARG A 6 -7.40 -0.85 41.45
C ARG A 6 -6.55 -2.08 41.08
N ASN A 7 -7.08 -3.27 41.37
CA ASN A 7 -6.47 -4.57 41.08
C ASN A 7 -6.27 -4.86 39.58
N LEU A 8 -7.23 -4.51 38.71
CA LEU A 8 -7.12 -4.76 37.26
C LEU A 8 -6.10 -3.85 36.59
N ARG A 9 -5.99 -2.59 37.05
CA ARG A 9 -4.94 -1.67 36.57
C ARG A 9 -3.56 -2.16 37.00
N GLU A 10 -3.43 -2.57 38.25
CA GLU A 10 -2.20 -3.16 38.78
C GLU A 10 -1.85 -4.46 38.05
N GLU A 11 -2.83 -5.29 37.64
CA GLU A 11 -2.60 -6.51 36.87
C GLU A 11 -2.07 -6.22 35.45
N VAL A 12 -2.60 -5.22 34.75
CA VAL A 12 -2.07 -4.81 33.43
C VAL A 12 -0.65 -4.27 33.57
N GLU A 13 -0.40 -3.42 34.55
CA GLU A 13 0.94 -2.85 34.80
C GLU A 13 1.95 -3.92 35.24
N ASP A 14 1.54 -4.88 36.07
CA ASP A 14 2.36 -6.02 36.46
C ASP A 14 2.66 -6.92 35.26
N ALA A 15 1.64 -7.21 34.43
CA ALA A 15 1.79 -8.01 33.23
C ALA A 15 2.70 -7.33 32.21
N LYS A 16 2.59 -6.01 32.05
CA LYS A 16 3.49 -5.19 31.23
C LYS A 16 4.93 -5.27 31.74
N LYS A 17 5.17 -4.97 33.03
CA LYS A 17 6.51 -5.01 33.64
C LYS A 17 7.16 -6.39 33.58
N LYS A 18 6.39 -7.45 33.78
CA LYS A 18 6.88 -8.84 33.81
C LYS A 18 6.87 -9.52 32.44
N GLY A 19 6.43 -8.83 31.38
CA GLY A 19 6.32 -9.41 30.04
C GLY A 19 5.36 -10.61 29.96
N LYS A 20 4.27 -10.60 30.75
CA LYS A 20 3.25 -11.66 30.77
C LYS A 20 2.30 -11.49 29.58
N VAL A 21 2.82 -11.71 28.36
CA VAL A 21 2.07 -11.51 27.10
C VAL A 21 0.72 -12.23 27.12
N ARG A 22 0.67 -13.51 27.55
CA ARG A 22 -0.58 -14.28 27.63
C ARG A 22 -1.66 -13.61 28.49
N THR A 23 -1.27 -12.98 29.60
CA THR A 23 -2.21 -12.27 30.47
C THR A 23 -2.76 -11.03 29.77
N LEU A 24 -1.90 -10.27 29.09
CA LEU A 24 -2.34 -9.10 28.31
C LEU A 24 -3.28 -9.51 27.16
N ILE A 25 -2.99 -10.60 26.45
CA ILE A 25 -3.87 -11.15 25.41
C ILE A 25 -5.24 -11.55 25.97
N ARG A 26 -5.31 -12.14 27.16
CA ARG A 26 -6.60 -12.42 27.82
C ARG A 26 -7.35 -11.13 28.14
N LEU A 27 -6.65 -10.11 28.65
CA LEU A 27 -7.25 -8.83 29.04
C LEU A 27 -7.69 -7.99 27.83
N LEU A 28 -7.11 -8.24 26.66
CA LEU A 28 -7.50 -7.64 25.38
C LEU A 28 -8.96 -7.96 25.00
N PHE A 29 -9.55 -9.02 25.53
CA PHE A 29 -10.94 -9.43 25.26
C PHE A 29 -11.84 -9.33 26.49
N HIS A 30 -11.49 -8.45 27.43
CA HIS A 30 -12.27 -8.24 28.65
C HIS A 30 -13.55 -7.41 28.40
N ASP A 31 -14.62 -7.64 29.18
CA ASP A 31 -15.91 -6.94 29.00
C ASP A 31 -15.78 -5.41 29.20
N ASP A 32 -14.96 -4.98 30.16
CA ASP A 32 -14.65 -3.56 30.39
C ASP A 32 -13.68 -3.02 29.33
N VAL A 33 -14.17 -2.07 28.52
CA VAL A 33 -13.40 -1.36 27.49
C VAL A 33 -12.13 -0.72 28.02
N ARG A 34 -12.13 -0.21 29.26
CA ARG A 34 -10.95 0.42 29.83
C ARG A 34 -9.84 -0.60 30.06
N VAL A 35 -10.18 -1.83 30.44
CA VAL A 35 -9.21 -2.92 30.59
C VAL A 35 -8.64 -3.31 29.23
N ARG A 36 -9.50 -3.43 28.20
CA ARG A 36 -9.06 -3.73 26.83
C ARG A 36 -8.11 -2.67 26.29
N ARG A 37 -8.41 -1.38 26.46
CA ARG A 37 -7.55 -0.26 26.05
C ARG A 37 -6.15 -0.35 26.66
N HIS A 38 -6.06 -0.53 27.99
CA HIS A 38 -4.76 -0.65 28.66
C HIS A 38 -4.00 -1.91 28.24
N ALA A 39 -4.71 -3.02 28.00
CA ALA A 39 -4.09 -4.25 27.49
C ALA A 39 -3.53 -4.05 26.06
N ALA A 40 -4.30 -3.41 25.18
CA ALA A 40 -3.89 -3.09 23.81
C ALA A 40 -2.68 -2.14 23.80
N GLU A 41 -2.69 -1.09 24.63
CA GLU A 41 -1.56 -0.17 24.79
C GLU A 41 -0.29 -0.89 25.25
N ALA A 42 -0.40 -1.77 26.27
CA ALA A 42 0.73 -2.54 26.75
C ALA A 42 1.27 -3.51 25.69
N LEU A 43 0.40 -4.12 24.88
CA LEU A 43 0.79 -4.99 23.76
C LEU A 43 1.48 -4.19 22.64
N CYS A 44 1.00 -2.99 22.34
CA CYS A 44 1.63 -2.10 21.38
C CYS A 44 3.06 -1.71 21.79
N LEU A 45 3.26 -1.33 23.05
CA LEU A 45 4.60 -1.05 23.58
C LEU A 45 5.51 -2.29 23.54
N LEU A 46 4.96 -3.48 23.80
CA LEU A 46 5.72 -4.73 23.65
C LEU A 46 6.05 -5.04 22.19
N ALA A 47 5.22 -4.65 21.23
CA ALA A 47 5.51 -4.79 19.81
C ALA A 47 6.71 -3.92 19.41
N GLN A 48 6.80 -2.71 19.95
CA GLN A 48 7.94 -1.79 19.77
C GLN A 48 9.23 -2.31 20.41
N GLU A 49 9.16 -2.71 21.68
CA GLU A 49 10.37 -3.05 22.45
C GLU A 49 10.84 -4.49 22.21
N LYS A 50 9.90 -5.44 22.05
CA LYS A 50 10.14 -6.89 22.06
C LYS A 50 9.23 -7.63 21.07
N PRO A 51 9.28 -7.30 19.76
CA PRO A 51 8.36 -7.83 18.75
C PRO A 51 8.34 -9.37 18.70
N LYS A 52 9.49 -10.02 18.94
CA LYS A 52 9.59 -11.50 18.98
C LYS A 52 8.66 -12.15 20.00
N SER A 53 8.33 -11.46 21.09
CA SER A 53 7.47 -12.00 22.15
C SER A 53 6.00 -12.14 21.74
N LEU A 54 5.56 -11.41 20.70
CA LEU A 54 4.18 -11.40 20.23
C LEU A 54 3.92 -12.38 19.08
N GLY A 55 4.95 -13.02 18.53
CA GLY A 55 4.82 -13.95 17.39
C GLY A 55 3.70 -15.00 17.54
N PRO A 56 3.57 -15.68 18.69
CA PRO A 56 2.48 -16.65 18.90
C PRO A 56 1.07 -16.05 18.99
N PHE A 57 0.94 -14.73 19.12
CA PHE A 57 -0.30 -14.01 19.43
C PHE A 57 -0.76 -13.06 18.33
N VAL A 58 -0.15 -13.14 17.13
CA VAL A 58 -0.55 -12.30 15.99
C VAL A 58 -2.04 -12.48 15.67
N LYS A 59 -2.56 -13.71 15.75
CA LYS A 59 -4.00 -13.98 15.53
C LYS A 59 -4.91 -13.27 16.53
N ASP A 60 -4.47 -13.15 17.78
CA ASP A 60 -5.22 -12.43 18.81
C ASP A 60 -5.24 -10.92 18.54
N LEU A 61 -4.11 -10.35 18.10
CA LEU A 61 -4.04 -8.96 17.67
C LEU A 61 -4.92 -8.71 16.44
N ILE A 62 -4.93 -9.63 15.47
CA ILE A 62 -5.82 -9.56 14.29
C ILE A 62 -7.29 -9.56 14.72
N LYS A 63 -7.67 -10.38 15.71
CA LYS A 63 -9.05 -10.37 16.23
C LYS A 63 -9.41 -9.05 16.92
N ALA A 64 -8.44 -8.39 17.57
CA ALA A 64 -8.67 -7.10 18.21
C ALA A 64 -8.89 -5.94 17.21
N LEU A 65 -8.63 -6.14 15.92
CA LEU A 65 -9.02 -5.22 14.85
C LEU A 65 -10.54 -5.09 14.70
N GLU A 66 -11.32 -6.01 15.27
CA GLU A 66 -12.78 -6.00 15.22
C GLU A 66 -13.40 -5.42 16.50
N ASP A 67 -12.59 -4.86 17.43
CA ASP A 67 -13.12 -4.30 18.67
C ASP A 67 -14.08 -3.13 18.40
N PRO A 68 -15.23 -3.04 19.09
CA PRO A 68 -16.13 -1.89 18.94
C PRO A 68 -15.47 -0.56 19.32
N ASP A 69 -14.42 -0.59 20.14
CA ASP A 69 -13.69 0.58 20.60
C ASP A 69 -12.52 0.94 19.67
N ASP A 70 -12.48 2.19 19.21
CA ASP A 70 -11.48 2.70 18.28
C ASP A 70 -10.07 2.77 18.87
N ASP A 71 -9.92 3.12 20.15
CA ASP A 71 -8.61 3.10 20.81
C ASP A 71 -8.01 1.68 20.84
N VAL A 72 -8.84 0.65 21.08
CA VAL A 72 -8.40 -0.76 21.05
C VAL A 72 -7.98 -1.15 19.63
N ARG A 73 -8.81 -0.85 18.62
CA ARG A 73 -8.47 -1.12 17.21
C ARG A 73 -7.18 -0.42 16.80
N TYR A 74 -7.05 0.87 17.12
CA TYR A 74 -5.85 1.66 16.84
C TYR A 74 -4.59 1.02 17.42
N LYS A 75 -4.61 0.69 18.72
CA LYS A 75 -3.45 0.05 19.37
C LYS A 75 -3.16 -1.36 18.87
N ALA A 76 -4.18 -2.11 18.47
CA ALA A 76 -3.98 -3.41 17.81
C ALA A 76 -3.33 -3.26 16.43
N THR A 77 -3.79 -2.30 15.62
CA THR A 77 -3.23 -2.01 14.30
C THR A 77 -1.79 -1.48 14.40
N GLU A 78 -1.52 -0.55 15.31
CA GLU A 78 -0.18 -0.01 15.58
C GLU A 78 0.80 -1.13 16.02
N ALA A 79 0.34 -2.04 16.90
CA ALA A 79 1.12 -3.21 17.29
C ALA A 79 1.44 -4.13 16.09
N LEU A 80 0.45 -4.36 15.21
CA LEU A 80 0.64 -5.16 14.00
C LEU A 80 1.56 -4.49 13.00
N ARG A 81 1.53 -3.15 12.86
CA ARG A 81 2.50 -2.40 12.05
C ARG A 81 3.92 -2.60 12.56
N HIS A 82 4.18 -2.44 13.85
CA HIS A 82 5.51 -2.69 14.42
C HIS A 82 5.99 -4.13 14.19
N LEU A 83 5.08 -5.10 14.30
CA LEU A 83 5.39 -6.49 13.98
C LEU A 83 5.64 -6.71 12.49
N ALA A 84 4.95 -5.97 11.61
CA ALA A 84 5.14 -6.03 10.17
C ALA A 84 6.49 -5.41 9.76
N GLU A 85 6.89 -4.31 10.39
CA GLU A 85 8.17 -3.65 10.19
C GLU A 85 9.36 -4.57 10.55
N GLU A 86 9.31 -5.18 11.73
CA GLU A 86 10.41 -6.00 12.25
C GLU A 86 10.35 -7.46 11.78
N ARG A 87 9.15 -7.99 11.54
CA ARG A 87 8.90 -9.40 11.25
C ARG A 87 7.77 -9.60 10.24
N PRO A 88 7.87 -9.04 9.02
CA PRO A 88 6.79 -9.01 8.02
C PRO A 88 6.21 -10.40 7.73
N ARG A 89 7.04 -11.44 7.66
CA ARG A 89 6.60 -12.84 7.44
C ARG A 89 5.70 -13.42 8.53
N SER A 90 5.69 -12.83 9.72
CA SER A 90 4.81 -13.27 10.82
C SER A 90 3.41 -12.69 10.70
N VAL A 91 3.26 -11.55 10.04
CA VAL A 91 2.00 -10.81 9.92
C VAL A 91 1.39 -10.95 8.52
N SER A 92 2.22 -11.09 7.48
CA SER A 92 1.77 -11.18 6.09
C SER A 92 0.72 -12.28 5.80
N PRO A 93 0.66 -13.45 6.50
CA PRO A 93 -0.45 -14.38 6.32
C PRO A 93 -1.84 -13.80 6.64
N PHE A 94 -1.91 -12.64 7.29
CA PHE A 94 -3.13 -11.92 7.67
C PHE A 94 -3.36 -10.63 6.87
N ALA A 95 -2.70 -10.48 5.71
CA ALA A 95 -2.84 -9.29 4.87
C ALA A 95 -4.30 -8.96 4.52
N GLU A 96 -5.14 -9.97 4.24
CA GLU A 96 -6.57 -9.75 3.97
C GLU A 96 -7.32 -9.11 5.14
N SER A 97 -6.98 -9.48 6.39
CA SER A 97 -7.55 -8.85 7.58
C SER A 97 -7.13 -7.40 7.70
N LEU A 98 -5.85 -7.09 7.46
CA LEU A 98 -5.34 -5.71 7.50
C LEU A 98 -5.90 -4.85 6.36
N VAL A 99 -6.22 -5.44 5.22
CA VAL A 99 -6.91 -4.74 4.15
C VAL A 99 -8.32 -4.31 4.54
N GLY A 100 -9.05 -5.12 5.32
CA GLY A 100 -10.35 -4.71 5.86
C GLY A 100 -10.25 -3.47 6.74
N VAL A 101 -9.11 -3.27 7.42
CA VAL A 101 -8.85 -2.10 8.26
C VAL A 101 -8.65 -0.82 7.43
N LEU A 102 -8.37 -0.92 6.13
CA LEU A 102 -8.37 0.24 5.21
C LEU A 102 -9.76 0.84 5.01
N GLU A 103 -10.82 0.21 5.52
CA GLU A 103 -12.19 0.75 5.50
C GLU A 103 -12.62 1.26 6.89
N ASP A 104 -11.70 1.32 7.88
CA ASP A 104 -12.02 1.81 9.23
C ASP A 104 -12.47 3.29 9.20
N PRO A 105 -13.52 3.67 9.95
CA PRO A 105 -13.95 5.07 10.03
C PRO A 105 -12.86 6.02 10.55
N ASN A 106 -11.94 5.54 11.37
CA ASN A 106 -10.85 6.34 11.92
C ASN A 106 -9.65 6.37 10.97
N GLU A 107 -9.29 7.58 10.52
CA GLU A 107 -8.19 7.81 9.60
C GLU A 107 -6.83 7.31 10.13
N GLU A 108 -6.54 7.48 11.42
CA GLU A 108 -5.27 7.04 12.00
C GLU A 108 -5.15 5.52 11.95
N ILE A 109 -6.26 4.80 12.15
CA ILE A 109 -6.30 3.34 12.02
C ILE A 109 -6.04 2.92 10.57
N ARG A 110 -6.64 3.62 9.60
CA ARG A 110 -6.39 3.35 8.17
C ARG A 110 -4.93 3.59 7.78
N LYS A 111 -4.30 4.65 8.31
CA LYS A 111 -2.88 4.95 8.09
C LYS A 111 -1.97 3.83 8.61
N GLU A 112 -2.17 3.41 9.85
CA GLU A 112 -1.40 2.32 10.48
C GLU A 112 -1.53 1.01 9.69
N ALA A 113 -2.73 0.70 9.20
CA ALA A 113 -2.98 -0.49 8.37
C ALA A 113 -2.27 -0.40 7.01
N ALA A 114 -2.34 0.75 6.35
CA ALA A 114 -1.68 0.97 5.07
C ALA A 114 -0.15 0.88 5.20
N GLU A 115 0.41 1.38 6.30
CA GLU A 115 1.83 1.25 6.61
C GLU A 115 2.22 -0.20 6.91
N ALA A 116 1.43 -0.94 7.72
CA ALA A 116 1.66 -2.36 7.98
C ALA A 116 1.70 -3.18 6.68
N LEU A 117 0.77 -2.92 5.76
CA LEU A 117 0.70 -3.60 4.45
C LEU A 117 1.93 -3.29 3.57
N SER A 118 2.51 -2.08 3.68
CA SER A 118 3.69 -1.70 2.89
C SER A 118 4.92 -2.56 3.20
N HIS A 119 5.08 -3.00 4.45
CA HIS A 119 6.16 -3.91 4.84
C HIS A 119 6.04 -5.31 4.22
N PHE A 120 4.86 -5.71 3.73
CA PHE A 120 4.68 -7.01 3.09
C PHE A 120 5.16 -7.04 1.65
N ALA A 121 5.26 -5.89 0.99
CA ALA A 121 5.62 -5.83 -0.42
C ALA A 121 7.01 -6.44 -0.70
N ILE A 122 7.95 -6.30 0.24
CA ILE A 122 9.32 -6.81 0.10
C ILE A 122 9.43 -8.28 0.56
N GLU A 123 8.93 -8.60 1.76
CA GLU A 123 9.20 -9.89 2.41
C GLU A 123 8.03 -10.90 2.39
N GLY A 124 6.86 -10.48 1.93
CA GLY A 124 5.67 -11.32 1.80
C GLY A 124 4.77 -10.96 0.62
N PRO A 125 5.28 -10.60 -0.58
CA PRO A 125 4.47 -10.01 -1.64
C PRO A 125 3.27 -10.88 -2.02
N LYS A 126 3.42 -12.22 -2.05
CA LYS A 126 2.31 -13.12 -2.40
C LYS A 126 1.04 -12.93 -1.55
N SER A 127 1.17 -12.47 -0.30
CA SER A 127 0.02 -12.18 0.56
C SER A 127 -0.82 -10.98 0.10
N LEU A 128 -0.24 -10.08 -0.69
CA LEU A 128 -0.91 -8.89 -1.21
C LEU A 128 -1.68 -9.16 -2.51
N ILE A 129 -1.53 -10.34 -3.14
CA ILE A 129 -2.29 -10.72 -4.35
C ILE A 129 -3.81 -10.59 -4.14
N PRO A 130 -4.42 -11.21 -3.11
CA PRO A 130 -5.86 -11.05 -2.86
C PRO A 130 -6.24 -9.61 -2.47
N CYS A 131 -5.26 -8.78 -2.09
CA CYS A 131 -5.43 -7.44 -1.56
C CYS A 131 -5.50 -6.35 -2.64
N VAL A 132 -5.09 -6.64 -3.88
CA VAL A 132 -4.93 -5.63 -4.96
C VAL A 132 -6.18 -4.79 -5.16
N LYS A 133 -7.37 -5.41 -5.17
CA LYS A 133 -8.65 -4.71 -5.35
C LYS A 133 -8.84 -3.59 -4.32
N SER A 134 -8.60 -3.91 -3.05
CA SER A 134 -8.83 -2.98 -1.96
C SER A 134 -7.72 -1.94 -1.86
N LEU A 135 -6.47 -2.31 -2.18
CA LEU A 135 -5.37 -1.36 -2.30
C LEU A 135 -5.64 -0.32 -3.41
N VAL A 136 -6.23 -0.75 -4.53
CA VAL A 136 -6.66 0.17 -5.60
C VAL A 136 -7.78 1.09 -5.12
N ARG A 137 -8.75 0.58 -4.33
CA ARG A 137 -9.79 1.43 -3.72
C ARG A 137 -9.20 2.45 -2.74
N ALA A 138 -8.16 2.07 -1.99
CA ALA A 138 -7.48 2.97 -1.06
C ALA A 138 -6.74 4.12 -1.76
N LEU A 139 -6.53 4.06 -3.09
CA LEU A 139 -6.08 5.22 -3.89
C LEU A 139 -7.15 6.31 -3.99
N GLU A 140 -8.39 6.06 -3.58
CA GLU A 140 -9.49 7.02 -3.55
C GLU A 140 -9.80 7.50 -2.12
N ASP A 141 -8.97 7.14 -1.13
CA ASP A 141 -9.17 7.53 0.28
C ASP A 141 -9.09 9.06 0.47
N PRO A 142 -9.92 9.66 1.34
CA PRO A 142 -9.81 11.08 1.66
C PRO A 142 -8.44 11.49 2.21
N SER A 143 -7.75 10.60 2.93
CA SER A 143 -6.43 10.85 3.51
C SER A 143 -5.32 10.67 2.48
N ASP A 144 -4.51 11.71 2.31
CA ASP A 144 -3.36 11.72 1.41
C ASP A 144 -2.30 10.66 1.80
N GLU A 145 -2.09 10.47 3.10
CA GLU A 145 -1.16 9.45 3.58
C GLU A 145 -1.65 8.03 3.28
N VAL A 146 -2.95 7.75 3.41
CA VAL A 146 -3.52 6.45 3.02
C VAL A 146 -3.36 6.21 1.52
N ARG A 147 -3.69 7.20 0.67
CA ARG A 147 -3.48 7.10 -0.79
C ARG A 147 -2.01 6.88 -1.15
N SER A 148 -1.11 7.63 -0.51
CA SER A 148 0.35 7.53 -0.68
C SER A 148 0.84 6.12 -0.33
N ARG A 149 0.43 5.56 0.80
CA ARG A 149 0.82 4.21 1.23
C ARG A 149 0.22 3.12 0.35
N ALA A 150 -1.03 3.26 -0.08
CA ALA A 150 -1.63 2.35 -1.05
C ALA A 150 -0.85 2.34 -2.37
N ALA A 151 -0.46 3.51 -2.88
CA ALA A 151 0.38 3.62 -4.06
C ALA A 151 1.79 3.02 -3.85
N LEU A 152 2.36 3.14 -2.65
CA LEU A 152 3.63 2.51 -2.29
C LEU A 152 3.54 1.00 -2.35
N VAL A 153 2.52 0.43 -1.70
CA VAL A 153 2.30 -1.02 -1.68
C VAL A 153 2.15 -1.55 -3.10
N LEU A 154 1.37 -0.87 -3.95
CA LEU A 154 1.16 -1.29 -5.35
C LEU A 154 2.45 -1.19 -6.18
N TRP A 155 3.26 -0.15 -5.97
CA TRP A 155 4.57 0.02 -6.64
C TRP A 155 5.58 -1.05 -6.18
N ASP A 156 5.82 -1.15 -4.88
CA ASP A 156 6.80 -2.07 -4.29
C ASP A 156 6.44 -3.53 -4.57
N PHE A 157 5.14 -3.85 -4.62
CA PHE A 157 4.69 -5.19 -4.98
C PHE A 157 5.20 -5.60 -6.37
N VAL A 158 5.15 -4.68 -7.34
CA VAL A 158 5.58 -4.92 -8.71
C VAL A 158 7.11 -4.90 -8.83
N GLU A 159 7.77 -3.98 -8.13
CA GLU A 159 9.23 -3.89 -8.10
C GLU A 159 9.86 -5.15 -7.48
N ALA A 160 9.32 -5.62 -6.34
CA ALA A 160 9.82 -6.80 -5.64
C ALA A 160 9.43 -8.11 -6.32
N ASN A 161 8.32 -8.13 -7.08
CA ASN A 161 7.87 -9.32 -7.78
C ASN A 161 7.33 -9.04 -9.20
N PRO A 162 8.25 -8.85 -10.17
CA PRO A 162 7.97 -8.67 -11.59
C PRO A 162 6.92 -9.61 -12.20
N TYR A 163 6.89 -10.85 -11.70
CA TYR A 163 6.08 -11.93 -12.21
C TYR A 163 4.74 -12.09 -11.46
N ALA A 164 4.55 -11.43 -10.31
CA ALA A 164 3.34 -11.64 -9.51
C ALA A 164 2.07 -11.09 -10.15
N TRP A 165 2.16 -10.08 -11.03
CA TRP A 165 1.03 -9.60 -11.82
C TRP A 165 0.95 -10.22 -13.22
N THR A 166 1.93 -11.05 -13.62
CA THR A 166 2.07 -11.49 -15.02
C THR A 166 2.27 -13.01 -15.20
N TYR A 167 2.36 -13.80 -14.12
CA TYR A 167 2.67 -15.24 -14.15
C TYR A 167 1.76 -16.09 -13.25
N PRO A 168 1.36 -17.29 -13.71
CA PRO A 168 0.04 -17.57 -14.24
C PRO A 168 -0.97 -17.95 -13.13
N TRP A 169 -1.82 -17.00 -12.76
CA TRP A 169 -3.18 -17.31 -12.36
C TRP A 169 -4.02 -17.14 -13.63
N ASP A 170 -4.46 -18.26 -14.19
CA ASP A 170 -5.53 -18.37 -15.21
C ASP A 170 -5.77 -17.18 -16.17
N ARG A 171 -4.82 -16.94 -17.08
CA ARG A 171 -5.00 -16.22 -18.35
C ARG A 171 -5.49 -14.75 -18.26
N VAL A 172 -5.62 -14.11 -17.11
CA VAL A 172 -6.01 -12.69 -16.98
C VAL A 172 -5.05 -11.96 -16.05
N ASP A 173 -4.39 -10.91 -16.53
CA ASP A 173 -3.53 -10.07 -15.69
C ASP A 173 -4.40 -9.42 -14.59
N PRO A 174 -4.20 -9.73 -13.29
CA PRO A 174 -5.10 -9.31 -12.20
C PRO A 174 -5.17 -7.78 -12.03
N VAL A 175 -4.21 -7.04 -12.58
CA VAL A 175 -4.19 -5.59 -12.58
C VAL A 175 -5.09 -4.97 -13.65
N VAL A 176 -5.41 -5.69 -14.75
CA VAL A 176 -6.15 -5.13 -15.89
C VAL A 176 -7.48 -4.47 -15.48
N PRO A 177 -8.32 -5.09 -14.62
CA PRO A 177 -9.56 -4.46 -14.15
C PRO A 177 -9.37 -3.12 -13.42
N TYR A 178 -8.14 -2.83 -12.97
CA TYR A 178 -7.81 -1.68 -12.13
C TYR A 178 -6.99 -0.59 -12.85
N ILE A 179 -6.62 -0.80 -14.12
CA ILE A 179 -5.82 0.17 -14.89
C ILE A 179 -6.51 1.53 -14.98
N GLU A 180 -7.84 1.56 -15.15
CA GLU A 180 -8.57 2.82 -15.20
C GLU A 180 -8.47 3.59 -13.87
N ASN A 181 -8.62 2.90 -12.72
CA ASN A 181 -8.48 3.51 -11.39
C ASN A 181 -7.05 4.05 -11.17
N ILE A 182 -6.04 3.25 -11.53
CA ILE A 182 -4.62 3.67 -11.43
C ILE A 182 -4.34 4.89 -12.30
N VAL A 183 -4.86 4.92 -13.53
CA VAL A 183 -4.73 6.06 -14.44
C VAL A 183 -5.44 7.31 -13.90
N LYS A 184 -6.64 7.17 -13.31
CA LYS A 184 -7.35 8.30 -12.68
C LYS A 184 -6.54 8.88 -11.52
N ALA A 185 -5.89 8.04 -10.72
CA ALA A 185 -5.05 8.46 -9.61
C ALA A 185 -3.73 9.14 -10.04
N LEU A 186 -3.43 9.24 -11.35
CA LEU A 186 -2.37 10.14 -11.83
C LEU A 186 -2.74 11.62 -11.70
N ASP A 187 -4.01 11.96 -11.44
CA ASP A 187 -4.43 13.33 -11.15
C ASP A 187 -4.36 13.66 -9.63
N ASP A 188 -3.80 12.77 -8.80
CA ASP A 188 -3.70 12.98 -7.34
C ASP A 188 -2.91 14.25 -6.99
N PRO A 189 -3.34 15.08 -6.01
CA PRO A 189 -2.58 16.25 -5.59
C PRO A 189 -1.18 15.90 -5.05
N ASP A 190 -0.99 14.72 -4.45
CA ASP A 190 0.28 14.28 -3.88
C ASP A 190 1.23 13.75 -4.98
N PRO A 191 2.39 14.40 -5.21
CA PRO A 191 3.37 13.92 -6.19
C PRO A 191 3.93 12.53 -5.86
N ARG A 192 3.92 12.09 -4.60
CA ARG A 192 4.35 10.74 -4.20
C ARG A 192 3.44 9.68 -4.80
N VAL A 193 2.12 9.93 -4.81
CA VAL A 193 1.12 9.06 -5.44
C VAL A 193 1.33 9.03 -6.95
N ARG A 194 1.36 10.20 -7.60
CA ARG A 194 1.54 10.30 -9.05
C ARG A 194 2.82 9.63 -9.53
N ARG A 195 3.94 9.83 -8.82
CA ARG A 195 5.24 9.20 -9.13
C ARG A 195 5.14 7.68 -9.11
N ARG A 196 4.64 7.11 -8.01
CA ARG A 196 4.55 5.65 -7.83
C ARG A 196 3.63 5.00 -8.87
N LEU A 197 2.48 5.62 -9.14
CA LEU A 197 1.50 5.08 -10.09
C LEU A 197 1.93 5.27 -11.56
N THR A 198 2.63 6.34 -11.89
CA THR A 198 3.20 6.51 -13.25
C THR A 198 4.33 5.51 -13.47
N GLY A 199 5.20 5.33 -12.49
CA GLY A 199 6.22 4.28 -12.50
C GLY A 199 5.58 2.90 -12.67
N LEU A 200 4.51 2.62 -11.93
CA LEU A 200 3.76 1.37 -12.03
C LEU A 200 3.25 1.12 -13.44
N LEU A 201 2.61 2.10 -14.07
CA LEU A 201 2.13 1.98 -15.45
C LEU A 201 3.29 1.79 -16.45
N CYS A 202 4.39 2.53 -16.27
CA CYS A 202 5.60 2.38 -17.05
C CYS A 202 6.13 0.94 -17.00
N TYR A 203 6.22 0.39 -15.79
CA TYR A 203 6.63 -0.99 -15.57
C TYR A 203 5.68 -1.97 -16.28
N LEU A 204 4.37 -1.82 -16.10
CA LEU A 204 3.41 -2.74 -16.71
C LEU A 204 3.42 -2.69 -18.23
N ALA A 205 3.64 -1.51 -18.81
CA ALA A 205 3.78 -1.33 -20.26
C ALA A 205 5.02 -2.05 -20.82
N SER A 206 6.13 -2.07 -20.09
CA SER A 206 7.34 -2.76 -20.53
C SER A 206 7.21 -4.27 -20.43
N TYR A 207 6.57 -4.80 -19.39
CA TYR A 207 6.51 -6.25 -19.12
C TYR A 207 5.35 -7.00 -19.78
N SER A 208 4.10 -6.53 -19.68
CA SER A 208 2.93 -7.26 -20.20
C SER A 208 2.41 -6.64 -21.50
N PRO A 209 2.53 -7.33 -22.66
CA PRO A 209 1.92 -6.86 -23.91
C PRO A 209 0.41 -6.65 -23.79
N ARG A 210 -0.26 -7.47 -22.99
CA ARG A 210 -1.70 -7.38 -22.77
C ARG A 210 -2.04 -6.16 -21.93
N THR A 211 -1.35 -5.93 -20.81
CA THR A 211 -1.58 -4.73 -19.99
C THR A 211 -1.21 -3.47 -20.76
N ALA A 212 -0.12 -3.48 -21.52
CA ALA A 212 0.26 -2.40 -22.43
C ALA A 212 -0.89 -2.05 -23.40
N SER A 213 -1.56 -3.06 -23.97
CA SER A 213 -2.72 -2.84 -24.86
C SER A 213 -3.89 -2.13 -24.15
N HIS A 214 -4.10 -2.39 -22.86
CA HIS A 214 -5.11 -1.67 -22.07
C HIS A 214 -4.66 -0.24 -21.74
N ILE A 215 -3.37 -0.05 -21.41
CA ILE A 215 -2.79 1.26 -21.14
C ILE A 215 -2.85 2.17 -22.38
N LEU A 216 -2.78 1.62 -23.60
CA LEU A 216 -2.92 2.39 -24.85
C LEU A 216 -4.23 3.19 -24.92
N SER A 217 -5.31 2.71 -24.28
CA SER A 217 -6.58 3.44 -24.20
C SER A 217 -6.47 4.75 -23.42
N TYR A 218 -5.37 4.94 -22.66
CA TYR A 218 -5.13 6.04 -21.75
C TYR A 218 -3.90 6.88 -22.13
N VAL A 219 -3.40 6.77 -23.36
CA VAL A 219 -2.22 7.54 -23.84
C VAL A 219 -2.35 9.04 -23.54
N LYS A 220 -3.52 9.64 -23.72
CA LYS A 220 -3.75 11.07 -23.40
C LYS A 220 -3.43 11.43 -21.95
N ARG A 221 -3.66 10.51 -21.00
CA ARG A 221 -3.35 10.73 -19.59
C ARG A 221 -1.86 10.66 -19.32
N LEU A 222 -1.15 9.72 -19.95
CA LEU A 222 0.32 9.67 -19.91
C LEU A 222 0.95 10.90 -20.59
N MET A 223 0.38 11.37 -21.69
CA MET A 223 0.82 12.61 -22.34
C MET A 223 0.68 13.81 -21.39
N LYS A 224 -0.44 13.92 -20.66
CA LYS A 224 -0.62 14.98 -19.63
C LYS A 224 0.42 14.86 -18.50
N ALA A 225 0.82 13.65 -18.13
CA ALA A 225 1.84 13.42 -17.10
C ALA A 225 3.26 13.88 -17.54
N LEU A 226 3.49 14.14 -18.84
CA LEU A 226 4.71 14.82 -19.31
C LEU A 226 4.79 16.29 -18.89
N ASP A 227 3.69 16.90 -18.44
CA ASP A 227 3.67 18.28 -17.96
C ASP A 227 3.70 18.35 -16.41
N ASP A 228 3.95 17.22 -15.72
CA ASP A 228 3.91 17.16 -14.26
C ASP A 228 5.04 17.98 -13.60
N SER A 229 4.76 18.57 -12.44
CA SER A 229 5.76 19.26 -11.62
C SER A 229 6.94 18.35 -11.21
N SER A 230 6.70 17.06 -11.02
CA SER A 230 7.70 16.09 -10.60
C SER A 230 8.46 15.52 -11.80
N GLU A 231 9.79 15.68 -11.81
CA GLU A 231 10.65 15.06 -12.83
C GLU A 231 10.40 13.56 -12.96
N ASP A 232 10.33 12.84 -11.84
CA ASP A 232 10.11 11.39 -11.89
C ASP A 232 8.81 11.01 -12.62
N VAL A 233 7.75 11.80 -12.46
CA VAL A 233 6.46 11.55 -13.15
C VAL A 233 6.65 11.75 -14.64
N ARG A 234 7.27 12.88 -15.05
CA ARG A 234 7.54 13.15 -16.47
C ARG A 234 8.44 12.09 -17.10
N ARG A 235 9.48 11.65 -16.39
CA ARG A 235 10.40 10.60 -16.83
C ARG A 235 9.68 9.27 -17.03
N TYR A 236 8.94 8.80 -16.02
CA TYR A 236 8.18 7.55 -16.13
C TYR A 236 7.10 7.63 -17.21
N ALA A 237 6.47 8.80 -17.40
CA ALA A 237 5.50 9.00 -18.47
C ALA A 237 6.15 8.88 -19.86
N ALA A 238 7.29 9.54 -20.08
CA ALA A 238 8.03 9.46 -21.34
C ALA A 238 8.52 8.03 -21.62
N GLU A 239 9.02 7.34 -20.60
CA GLU A 239 9.46 5.95 -20.69
C GLU A 239 8.29 4.99 -20.99
N ALA A 240 7.15 5.16 -20.31
CA ALA A 240 5.94 4.39 -20.59
C ALA A 240 5.49 4.57 -22.04
N LEU A 241 5.45 5.82 -22.53
CA LEU A 241 5.08 6.14 -23.90
C LEU A 241 6.05 5.51 -24.92
N ASN A 242 7.35 5.46 -24.61
CA ASN A 242 8.33 4.74 -25.43
C ASN A 242 7.97 3.25 -25.54
N TYR A 243 7.73 2.57 -24.40
CA TYR A 243 7.37 1.15 -24.42
C TYR A 243 6.05 0.88 -25.15
N LEU A 244 5.08 1.78 -25.03
CA LEU A 244 3.83 1.69 -25.77
C LEU A 244 4.05 1.91 -27.28
N ALA A 245 4.90 2.85 -27.68
CA ALA A 245 5.24 3.11 -29.08
C ALA A 245 6.00 1.95 -29.71
N GLU A 246 6.96 1.33 -29.01
CA GLU A 246 7.68 0.14 -29.49
C GLU A 246 6.72 -1.02 -29.82
N ARG A 247 5.56 -1.07 -29.15
CA ARG A 247 4.53 -2.10 -29.35
C ARG A 247 3.51 -1.71 -30.41
N GLU A 248 2.97 -0.50 -30.33
CA GLU A 248 1.92 -0.01 -31.21
C GLU A 248 2.14 1.45 -31.64
N PRO A 249 3.07 1.71 -32.57
CA PRO A 249 3.47 3.06 -32.96
C PRO A 249 2.29 3.91 -33.44
N LYS A 250 1.31 3.29 -34.11
CA LYS A 250 0.11 3.96 -34.65
C LYS A 250 -0.75 4.60 -33.57
N SER A 251 -0.74 4.06 -32.34
CA SER A 251 -1.50 4.60 -31.22
C SER A 251 -0.81 5.81 -30.57
N ILE A 252 0.50 5.98 -30.77
CA ILE A 252 1.28 7.12 -30.26
C ILE A 252 1.47 8.22 -31.33
N ALA A 253 1.55 7.85 -32.61
CA ALA A 253 1.79 8.78 -33.73
C ALA A 253 0.90 10.05 -33.74
N PRO A 254 -0.40 10.02 -33.39
CA PRO A 254 -1.23 11.22 -33.31
C PRO A 254 -0.73 12.27 -32.30
N TYR A 255 0.06 11.86 -31.31
CA TYR A 255 0.57 12.69 -30.23
C TYR A 255 2.02 13.15 -30.43
N ALA A 256 2.65 12.82 -31.57
CA ALA A 256 4.07 13.09 -31.82
C ALA A 256 4.45 14.59 -31.62
N LYS A 257 3.57 15.52 -32.01
CA LYS A 257 3.80 16.96 -31.81
C LYS A 257 3.79 17.37 -30.34
N ASP A 258 2.88 16.79 -29.55
CA ASP A 258 2.83 17.05 -28.12
C ASP A 258 4.02 16.40 -27.40
N LEU A 259 4.42 15.20 -27.82
CA LEU A 259 5.57 14.50 -27.27
C LEU A 259 6.88 15.22 -27.58
N ALA A 260 6.97 15.88 -28.74
CA ALA A 260 8.14 16.68 -29.10
C ALA A 260 8.42 17.82 -28.13
N LYS A 261 7.42 18.33 -27.39
CA LYS A 261 7.63 19.34 -26.34
C LYS A 261 8.51 18.81 -25.20
N ALA A 262 8.44 17.51 -24.91
CA ALA A 262 9.27 16.87 -23.88
C ALA A 262 10.76 16.79 -24.28
N LEU A 263 11.11 17.10 -25.55
CA LEU A 263 12.51 17.28 -25.96
C LEU A 263 13.13 18.58 -25.41
N GLU A 264 12.32 19.49 -24.87
CA GLU A 264 12.77 20.73 -24.22
C GLU A 264 12.82 20.59 -22.69
N ASP A 265 12.51 19.40 -22.15
CA ASP A 265 12.50 19.16 -20.71
C ASP A 265 13.88 19.46 -20.09
N PRO A 266 13.95 20.12 -18.90
CA PRO A 266 15.22 20.38 -18.22
C PRO A 266 16.06 19.12 -17.97
N TYR A 267 15.43 17.96 -17.86
CA TYR A 267 16.10 16.72 -17.48
C TYR A 267 16.38 15.80 -18.66
N ASP A 268 17.63 15.35 -18.76
CA ASP A 268 18.16 14.54 -19.86
C ASP A 268 17.40 13.23 -20.04
N SER A 269 16.96 12.63 -18.94
CA SER A 269 16.22 11.36 -18.94
C SER A 269 14.88 11.47 -19.68
N VAL A 270 14.13 12.55 -19.45
CA VAL A 270 12.85 12.82 -20.13
C VAL A 270 13.09 13.04 -21.62
N ARG A 271 14.08 13.88 -21.97
CA ARG A 271 14.45 14.16 -23.37
C ARG A 271 14.87 12.88 -24.10
N TRP A 272 15.63 12.00 -23.43
CA TRP A 272 16.11 10.75 -24.01
C TRP A 272 14.97 9.83 -24.42
N TYR A 273 14.01 9.58 -23.52
CA TYR A 273 12.85 8.74 -23.83
C TYR A 273 11.94 9.38 -24.87
N ALA A 274 11.73 10.70 -24.81
CA ALA A 274 10.95 11.42 -25.82
C ALA A 274 11.59 11.30 -27.22
N ALA A 275 12.90 11.48 -27.32
CA ALA A 275 13.64 11.33 -28.58
C ALA A 275 13.52 9.90 -29.11
N ARG A 276 13.74 8.90 -28.27
CA ARG A 276 13.63 7.48 -28.63
C ARG A 276 12.23 7.10 -29.11
N THR A 277 11.20 7.68 -28.52
CA THR A 277 9.81 7.42 -28.92
C THR A 277 9.48 8.02 -30.29
N LEU A 278 10.15 9.10 -30.69
CA LEU A 278 9.90 9.84 -31.93
C LEU A 278 10.72 9.36 -33.13
N THR A 279 11.70 8.47 -32.93
CA THR A 279 12.53 7.85 -33.98
C THR A 279 11.92 6.57 -34.50
#